data_AF-A0A496XK76-F1
#
_entry.id   AF-A0A496XK76-F1
#
_cell.length_a   1.000
_cell.length_b   1.000
_cell.length_c   1.000
_cell.angle_alpha   90.00
_cell.angle_beta   90.00
_cell.angle_gamma   90.00
#
_symmetry.space_group_name_H-M   'P 1'
#
loop_
_entity.id
_entity.type
_entity.pdbx_description
1 polymer ?
#
loop_
_entity_poly.entity_id
_entity_poly.type
_entity_poly.pdbx_seq_one_letter_code
_entity_poly.pdbx_strand_id
1 'polypeptide(L)'
;MSKKVVVIAGMALALSASQLMALETTSTDAVVSSTVTCADLNWSAEVLAANPDIAAMCQTVYEKNGKLYAKTSVEVVRVRGNAMTFRPLHTDGTKGDSRSVTLASSWRAKIAGREYRASDLMRGQQLNVYLPEDRFALAVEDDSLDETDFMIIEESTAMPTTASPLFLVGLAGGAFLALGGLLSTIRRRLS
;
A
#
# COMPACT_ATOMS: atom_id res chain seq x y z
N MET A 1 -67.15 39.40 45.77
CA MET A 1 -65.78 39.84 46.08
C MET A 1 -64.86 38.63 46.14
N SER A 2 -63.89 38.62 45.23
CA SER A 2 -62.53 38.08 45.39
C SER A 2 -62.30 36.57 45.64
N LYS A 3 -61.55 36.01 44.68
CA LYS A 3 -60.38 35.10 44.84
C LYS A 3 -60.74 33.59 44.95
N LYS A 4 -60.08 32.63 44.28
CA LYS A 4 -58.76 32.61 43.60
C LYS A 4 -58.54 31.24 42.90
N VAL A 5 -57.80 31.28 41.77
CA VAL A 5 -56.64 30.39 41.41
C VAL A 5 -56.95 28.97 40.90
N VAL A 6 -56.31 28.38 39.87
CA VAL A 6 -55.32 28.74 38.81
C VAL A 6 -55.34 27.53 37.83
N VAL A 7 -55.44 27.71 36.49
CA VAL A 7 -54.40 27.55 35.41
C VAL A 7 -53.65 26.19 35.45
N ILE A 8 -53.22 25.47 34.40
CA ILE A 8 -52.69 25.72 33.03
C ILE A 8 -52.81 24.33 32.32
N ALA A 9 -53.39 24.16 31.12
CA ALA A 9 -52.86 24.42 29.77
C ALA A 9 -51.48 23.78 29.45
N GLY A 10 -51.35 23.29 28.22
CA GLY A 10 -50.15 22.64 27.67
C GLY A 10 -50.53 21.60 26.62
N MET A 11 -51.07 21.99 25.46
CA MET A 11 -50.39 22.57 24.29
C MET A 11 -49.72 21.51 23.42
N ALA A 12 -50.30 21.36 22.23
CA ALA A 12 -49.95 20.41 21.19
C ALA A 12 -48.78 20.89 20.31
N LEU A 13 -48.37 19.97 19.42
CA LEU A 13 -47.63 20.15 18.15
C LEU A 13 -46.13 19.91 18.19
N ALA A 14 -45.73 18.77 17.60
CA ALA A 14 -44.63 18.72 16.66
C ALA A 14 -44.86 17.57 15.66
N LEU A 15 -45.28 17.91 14.44
CA LEU A 15 -45.15 17.04 13.27
C LEU A 15 -43.67 17.01 12.88
N SER A 16 -42.94 15.94 13.19
CA SER A 16 -41.63 15.71 12.58
C SER A 16 -41.82 15.05 11.22
N ALA A 17 -41.63 15.86 10.18
CA ALA A 17 -41.56 15.46 8.79
C ALA A 17 -40.46 14.41 8.58
N SER A 18 -40.83 13.37 7.83
CA SER A 18 -39.97 12.35 7.27
C SER A 18 -38.93 12.99 6.35
N GLN A 19 -37.71 13.20 6.85
CA GLN A 19 -36.54 13.40 6.01
C GLN A 19 -35.77 12.09 6.01
N LEU A 20 -35.94 11.33 4.91
CA LEU A 20 -34.98 10.33 4.46
C LEU A 20 -33.67 11.08 4.19
N MET A 21 -32.77 11.13 5.19
CA MET A 21 -31.37 11.34 4.87
C MET A 21 -30.84 10.03 4.30
N ALA A 22 -30.92 9.91 2.97
CA ALA A 22 -29.96 9.13 2.24
C ALA A 22 -28.60 9.77 2.50
N LEU A 23 -27.84 9.19 3.43
CA LEU A 23 -26.41 9.44 3.51
C LEU A 23 -25.79 8.67 2.34
N GLU A 24 -25.89 9.24 1.13
CA GLU A 24 -24.94 8.94 0.08
C GLU A 24 -23.60 9.48 0.58
N THR A 25 -22.84 8.59 1.22
CA THR A 25 -21.39 8.71 1.34
C THR A 25 -20.85 8.84 -0.08
N THR A 26 -20.79 10.08 -0.57
CA THR A 26 -19.99 10.45 -1.73
C THR A 26 -18.56 10.51 -1.25
N SER A 27 -17.99 9.33 -1.01
CA SER A 27 -16.56 9.08 -1.14
C SER A 27 -16.24 9.19 -2.63
N THR A 28 -16.18 10.42 -3.14
CA THR A 28 -15.54 10.73 -4.42
C THR A 28 -14.05 10.94 -4.15
N ASP A 29 -13.42 9.94 -3.54
CA ASP A 29 -12.12 9.48 -4.02
C ASP A 29 -12.46 8.35 -4.99
N ALA A 30 -12.90 8.74 -6.18
CA ALA A 30 -12.68 7.87 -7.32
C ALA A 30 -11.15 7.77 -7.41
N VAL A 31 -10.58 6.72 -6.83
CA VAL A 31 -9.28 6.21 -7.24
C VAL A 31 -9.46 5.91 -8.72
N VAL A 32 -9.14 6.88 -9.55
CA VAL A 32 -8.86 6.65 -10.96
C VAL A 32 -7.61 5.80 -10.92
N SER A 33 -7.81 4.48 -10.82
CA SER A 33 -6.80 3.54 -11.25
C SER A 33 -6.74 3.72 -12.76
N SER A 34 -6.04 4.75 -13.21
CA SER A 34 -5.34 4.66 -14.48
C SER A 34 -4.37 3.52 -14.26
N THR A 35 -4.80 2.31 -14.60
CA THR A 35 -3.90 1.16 -14.71
C THR A 35 -3.02 1.47 -15.91
N VAL A 36 -2.09 2.41 -15.75
CA VAL A 36 -1.14 2.79 -16.79
C VAL A 36 -0.33 1.54 -17.03
N THR A 37 -0.50 0.97 -18.21
CA THR A 37 0.20 -0.25 -18.62
C THR A 37 1.41 0.12 -19.44
N CYS A 38 2.29 -0.87 -19.66
CA CYS A 38 3.41 -0.72 -20.58
C CYS A 38 3.01 -0.32 -22.00
N ALA A 39 1.75 -0.54 -22.40
CA ALA A 39 1.21 -0.15 -23.70
C ALA A 39 0.84 1.34 -23.77
N ASP A 40 0.61 1.99 -22.62
CA ASP A 40 0.21 3.40 -22.54
C ASP A 40 1.42 4.34 -22.50
N LEU A 41 2.64 3.80 -22.41
CA LEU A 41 3.87 4.57 -22.40
C LEU A 41 4.22 5.09 -23.80
N ASN A 42 4.30 6.40 -23.93
CA ASN A 42 4.70 7.06 -25.18
C ASN A 42 6.22 7.27 -25.22
N TRP A 43 6.94 6.25 -25.69
CA TRP A 43 8.39 6.28 -25.79
C TRP A 43 8.91 7.31 -26.80
N SER A 44 9.97 8.04 -26.43
CA SER A 44 10.64 8.92 -27.38
C SER A 44 11.32 8.11 -28.51
N ALA A 45 11.40 8.70 -29.71
CA ALA A 45 12.01 8.04 -30.88
C ALA A 45 13.48 7.64 -30.65
N GLU A 46 14.21 8.43 -29.85
CA GLU A 46 15.59 8.12 -29.45
C GLU A 46 15.67 6.87 -28.57
N VAL A 47 14.75 6.73 -27.61
CA VAL A 47 14.67 5.56 -26.74
C VAL A 47 14.33 4.31 -27.56
N LEU A 48 13.37 4.40 -28.48
CA LEU A 48 13.00 3.28 -29.36
C LEU A 48 14.13 2.89 -30.32
N ALA A 49 14.88 3.87 -30.85
CA ALA A 49 16.02 3.59 -31.72
C ALA A 49 17.13 2.82 -31.01
N ALA A 50 17.40 3.16 -29.74
CA ALA A 50 18.38 2.46 -28.91
C ALA A 50 17.85 1.15 -28.30
N ASN A 51 16.52 1.01 -28.20
CA ASN A 51 15.85 -0.08 -27.51
C ASN A 51 14.58 -0.50 -28.29
N PRO A 52 14.73 -1.15 -29.45
CA PRO A 52 13.59 -1.56 -30.26
C PRO A 52 12.71 -2.62 -29.57
N ASP A 53 13.29 -3.33 -28.60
CA ASP A 53 12.67 -4.36 -27.76
C ASP A 53 12.06 -3.81 -26.46
N ILE A 54 11.96 -2.48 -26.27
CA ILE A 54 11.53 -1.88 -24.99
C ILE A 54 10.14 -2.31 -24.53
N ALA A 55 9.23 -2.56 -25.47
CA ALA A 55 7.90 -3.08 -25.16
C ALA A 55 7.96 -4.51 -24.58
N ALA A 56 8.89 -5.34 -25.06
CA ALA A 56 9.05 -6.73 -24.61
C ALA A 56 9.74 -6.84 -23.24
N MET A 57 10.49 -5.82 -22.82
CA MET A 57 11.17 -5.79 -21.52
C MET A 57 10.40 -5.05 -20.42
N CYS A 58 9.36 -4.29 -20.76
CA CYS A 58 8.55 -3.58 -19.77
C CYS A 58 7.70 -4.59 -18.99
N GLN A 59 7.97 -4.68 -17.69
CA GLN A 59 7.26 -5.63 -16.80
C GLN A 59 6.10 -4.95 -16.09
N THR A 60 6.31 -3.72 -15.63
CA THR A 60 5.27 -2.91 -14.98
C THR A 60 5.64 -1.43 -15.08
N VAL A 61 4.64 -0.57 -14.93
CA VAL A 61 4.81 0.89 -14.89
C VAL A 61 4.68 1.38 -13.46
N TYR A 62 5.49 2.38 -13.10
CA TYR A 62 5.41 3.12 -11.85
C TYR A 62 5.25 4.60 -12.15
N GLU A 63 4.39 5.27 -11.40
CA GLU A 63 4.28 6.73 -11.43
C GLU A 63 4.95 7.32 -10.19
N LYS A 64 5.83 8.30 -10.37
CA LYS A 64 6.44 9.06 -9.28
C LYS A 64 6.65 10.50 -9.68
N ASN A 65 6.20 11.43 -8.83
CA ASN A 65 6.27 12.87 -9.08
C ASN A 65 5.61 13.28 -10.41
N GLY A 66 4.50 12.62 -10.78
CA GLY A 66 3.80 12.84 -12.06
C GLY A 66 4.58 12.39 -13.30
N LYS A 67 5.64 11.58 -13.13
CA LYS A 67 6.41 10.98 -14.23
C LYS A 67 6.27 9.47 -14.23
N LEU A 68 6.10 8.90 -15.41
CA LEU A 68 5.99 7.46 -15.61
C LEU A 68 7.36 6.83 -15.83
N TYR A 69 7.57 5.69 -15.20
CA TYR A 69 8.78 4.88 -15.31
C TYR A 69 8.40 3.43 -15.61
N ALA A 70 9.02 2.83 -16.62
CA ALA A 70 8.93 1.39 -16.82
C ALA A 70 9.96 0.68 -15.95
N LYS A 71 9.50 -0.27 -15.13
CA LYS A 71 10.39 -1.23 -14.47
C LYS A 71 10.71 -2.35 -15.44
N THR A 72 12.00 -2.63 -15.57
CA THR A 72 12.52 -3.76 -16.34
C THR A 72 13.61 -4.47 -15.56
N SER A 73 13.86 -5.73 -15.91
CA SER A 73 14.95 -6.52 -15.36
C SER A 73 16.10 -6.60 -16.36
N VAL A 74 17.32 -6.38 -15.90
CA VAL A 74 18.53 -6.47 -16.73
C VAL A 74 19.60 -7.32 -16.08
N GLU A 75 20.34 -8.08 -16.88
CA GLU A 75 21.53 -8.82 -16.45
C GLU A 75 22.80 -8.04 -16.75
N VAL A 76 23.64 -7.83 -15.75
CA VAL A 76 24.95 -7.19 -15.90
C VAL A 76 25.90 -8.11 -16.66
N VAL A 77 26.36 -7.69 -17.83
CA VAL A 77 27.37 -8.42 -18.63
C VAL A 77 28.77 -7.97 -18.26
N ARG A 78 28.96 -6.66 -18.05
CA ARG A 78 30.26 -6.07 -17.79
C ARG A 78 30.11 -4.68 -17.19
N VAL A 79 31.02 -4.32 -16.30
CA VAL A 79 31.18 -2.94 -15.83
C VAL A 79 32.61 -2.48 -16.12
N ARG A 80 32.77 -1.24 -16.59
CA ARG A 80 34.06 -0.55 -16.74
C ARG A 80 33.93 0.88 -16.26
N GLY A 81 34.50 1.18 -15.09
CA GLY A 81 34.26 2.48 -14.44
C GLY A 81 32.78 2.67 -14.17
N ASN A 82 32.17 3.67 -14.81
CA ASN A 82 30.73 3.93 -14.71
C ASN A 82 29.92 3.52 -15.95
N ALA A 83 30.56 2.85 -16.90
CA ALA A 83 29.88 2.27 -18.05
C ALA A 83 29.47 0.84 -17.73
N MET A 84 28.16 0.57 -17.79
CA MET A 84 27.59 -0.75 -17.59
C MET A 84 27.11 -1.28 -18.93
N THR A 85 27.54 -2.50 -19.28
CA THR A 85 26.95 -3.30 -20.34
C THR A 85 26.02 -4.33 -19.73
N PHE A 86 24.80 -4.40 -20.24
CA PHE A 86 23.74 -5.25 -19.72
C PHE A 86 22.97 -5.93 -20.85
N ARG A 87 22.23 -6.99 -20.53
CA ARG A 87 21.23 -7.62 -21.39
C ARG A 87 19.85 -7.47 -20.75
N PRO A 88 18.84 -6.93 -21.45
CA PRO A 88 17.48 -6.91 -20.93
C PRO A 88 16.92 -8.33 -20.84
N LEU A 89 16.05 -8.54 -19.86
CA LEU A 89 15.21 -9.72 -19.74
C LEU A 89 13.82 -9.35 -20.25
N HIS A 90 13.34 -10.11 -21.23
CA HIS A 90 11.99 -9.99 -21.73
C HIS A 90 11.00 -10.65 -20.78
N THR A 91 9.72 -10.30 -20.92
CA THR A 91 8.61 -10.89 -20.16
C THR A 91 8.41 -12.38 -20.47
N ASP A 92 8.86 -12.86 -21.63
CA ASP A 92 8.87 -14.29 -22.01
C ASP A 92 10.06 -15.08 -21.42
N GLY A 93 10.95 -14.42 -20.67
CA GLY A 93 12.15 -15.00 -20.08
C GLY A 93 13.36 -15.07 -21.01
N THR A 94 13.23 -14.68 -22.28
CA THR A 94 14.36 -14.56 -23.19
C THR A 94 15.22 -13.34 -22.85
N LYS A 95 16.46 -13.34 -23.35
CA LYS A 95 17.41 -12.23 -23.18
C LYS A 95 17.51 -11.46 -24.49
N GLY A 96 17.34 -10.15 -24.44
CA GLY A 96 17.59 -9.29 -25.58
C GLY A 96 19.07 -9.01 -25.80
N ASP A 97 19.35 -8.11 -26.73
CA ASP A 97 20.71 -7.76 -27.14
C ASP A 97 21.50 -7.01 -26.06
N SER A 98 22.82 -7.18 -26.09
CA SER A 98 23.70 -6.50 -25.14
C SER A 98 23.81 -5.02 -25.48
N ARG A 99 23.57 -4.16 -24.49
CA ARG A 99 23.61 -2.70 -24.63
C ARG A 99 24.49 -2.09 -23.56
N SER A 100 25.05 -0.92 -23.84
CA SER A 100 25.92 -0.22 -22.89
C SER A 100 25.39 1.17 -22.59
N VAL A 101 25.48 1.56 -21.32
CA VAL A 101 25.08 2.89 -20.85
C VAL A 101 26.12 3.44 -19.90
N THR A 102 26.36 4.74 -19.99
CA THR A 102 27.18 5.47 -19.02
C THR A 102 26.26 6.03 -17.96
N LEU A 103 26.45 5.59 -16.72
CA LEU A 103 25.63 6.02 -15.59
C LEU A 103 26.18 7.34 -15.01
N ALA A 104 25.39 8.01 -14.17
CA ALA A 104 25.89 9.11 -13.36
C ALA A 104 26.74 8.58 -12.19
N SER A 105 27.73 9.34 -11.71
CA SER A 105 28.60 8.87 -10.60
C SER A 105 27.84 8.71 -9.28
N SER A 106 26.74 9.44 -9.12
CA SER A 106 25.78 9.31 -8.02
C SER A 106 24.87 8.09 -8.15
N TRP A 107 24.88 7.38 -9.28
CA TRP A 107 23.95 6.29 -9.51
C TRP A 107 24.16 5.12 -8.55
N ARG A 108 23.05 4.60 -8.00
CA ARG A 108 23.01 3.43 -7.11
C ARG A 108 22.01 2.39 -7.62
N ALA A 109 22.39 1.12 -7.53
CA ALA A 109 21.49 -0.01 -7.73
C ALA A 109 21.00 -0.51 -6.37
N LYS A 110 19.69 -0.72 -6.20
CA LYS A 110 19.13 -1.34 -5.00
C LYS A 110 19.01 -2.86 -5.19
N ILE A 111 19.81 -3.63 -4.47
CA ILE A 111 19.80 -5.10 -4.48
C ILE A 111 19.61 -5.61 -3.05
N ALA A 112 18.52 -6.34 -2.83
CA ALA A 112 18.18 -6.92 -1.52
C ALA A 112 18.22 -5.86 -0.38
N GLY A 113 17.61 -4.69 -0.62
CA GLY A 113 17.55 -3.59 0.35
C GLY A 113 18.85 -2.81 0.54
N ARG A 114 19.93 -3.15 -0.17
CA ARG A 114 21.22 -2.46 -0.10
C ARG A 114 21.53 -1.72 -1.39
N GLU A 115 22.17 -0.57 -1.26
CA GLU A 115 22.62 0.23 -2.39
C GLU A 115 24.05 -0.12 -2.82
N TYR A 116 24.27 -0.19 -4.13
CA TYR A 116 25.57 -0.49 -4.73
C TYR A 116 25.92 0.55 -5.78
N ARG A 117 27.19 0.94 -5.86
CA ARG A 117 27.67 1.75 -6.98
C ARG A 117 27.74 0.88 -8.24
N ALA A 118 27.70 1.52 -9.40
CA ALA A 118 27.86 0.81 -10.67
C ALA A 118 29.13 -0.05 -10.71
N SER A 119 30.25 0.47 -10.18
CA SER A 119 31.55 -0.22 -10.10
C SER A 119 31.54 -1.50 -9.28
N ASP A 120 30.61 -1.61 -8.34
CA ASP A 120 30.54 -2.70 -7.37
C ASP A 120 29.63 -3.83 -7.87
N LEU A 121 28.95 -3.62 -9.01
CA LEU A 121 28.09 -4.62 -9.64
C LEU A 121 28.92 -5.73 -10.27
N MET A 122 28.48 -6.97 -10.04
CA MET A 122 29.14 -8.15 -10.57
C MET A 122 28.48 -8.61 -11.87
N ARG A 123 29.28 -9.25 -12.75
CA ARG A 123 28.73 -9.93 -13.93
C ARG A 123 27.74 -11.02 -13.52
N GLY A 124 26.65 -11.15 -14.27
CA GLY A 124 25.58 -12.14 -14.07
C GLY A 124 24.53 -11.69 -13.07
N GLN A 125 24.73 -10.56 -12.41
CA GLN A 125 23.77 -9.99 -11.47
C GLN A 125 22.56 -9.46 -12.21
N GLN A 126 21.37 -9.76 -11.71
CA GLN A 126 20.11 -9.22 -12.23
C GLN A 126 19.67 -8.03 -11.42
N LEU A 127 19.27 -6.96 -12.10
CA LEU A 127 18.89 -5.69 -11.50
C LEU A 127 17.50 -5.30 -11.99
N ASN A 128 16.67 -4.82 -11.06
CA ASN A 128 15.48 -4.07 -11.42
C ASN A 128 15.90 -2.62 -11.68
N VAL A 129 15.57 -2.10 -12.84
CA VAL A 129 15.92 -0.74 -13.24
C VAL A 129 14.69 -0.01 -13.77
N TYR A 130 14.67 1.30 -13.56
CA TYR A 130 13.55 2.17 -13.90
C TYR A 130 13.95 3.07 -15.06
N LEU A 131 13.24 2.94 -16.18
CA LEU A 131 13.49 3.70 -17.40
C LEU A 131 12.40 4.77 -17.56
N PRO A 132 12.76 6.06 -17.66
CA PRO A 132 11.78 7.09 -17.97
C PRO A 132 11.41 7.08 -19.47
N GLU A 133 10.23 7.59 -19.80
CA GLU A 133 9.70 7.61 -21.18
C GLU A 133 10.50 8.51 -22.15
N ASP A 134 11.15 9.55 -21.61
CA ASP A 134 11.77 10.63 -22.39
C ASP A 134 13.22 10.33 -22.79
N ARG A 135 13.95 9.52 -22.00
CA ARG A 135 15.39 9.28 -22.20
C ARG A 135 15.85 7.93 -21.69
N PHE A 136 16.90 7.39 -22.30
CA PHE A 136 17.53 6.16 -21.80
C PHE A 136 18.44 6.47 -20.62
N ALA A 137 17.86 6.49 -19.42
CA ALA A 137 18.58 6.61 -18.17
C ALA A 137 18.08 5.55 -17.19
N LEU A 138 19.00 4.92 -16.46
CA LEU A 138 18.61 4.12 -15.30
C LEU A 138 18.38 5.13 -14.17
N ALA A 139 17.12 5.40 -13.84
CA ALA A 139 16.82 6.29 -12.73
C ALA A 139 17.21 5.60 -11.40
N VAL A 140 17.75 6.41 -10.49
CA VAL A 140 18.14 5.99 -9.13
C VAL A 140 17.15 6.69 -8.24
N GLU A 141 16.41 5.91 -7.50
CA GLU A 141 15.64 6.46 -6.41
C GLU A 141 16.59 6.54 -5.23
N ASP A 142 16.95 7.77 -4.89
CA ASP A 142 17.45 8.15 -3.56
C ASP A 142 16.28 7.89 -2.61
N ASP A 143 16.32 6.76 -1.91
CA ASP A 143 15.37 6.46 -0.83
C ASP A 143 15.83 7.20 0.44
N SER A 144 15.93 8.53 0.36
CA SER A 144 15.93 9.38 1.56
C SER A 144 14.49 9.76 1.88
N LEU A 145 13.64 8.76 2.10
CA LEU A 145 12.40 8.89 2.85
C LEU A 145 12.41 7.74 3.83
N ASP A 146 12.47 8.10 5.11
CA ASP A 146 12.44 7.20 6.25
C ASP A 146 11.42 6.08 6.01
N GLU A 147 11.80 4.83 6.31
CA GLU A 147 10.96 3.62 6.22
C GLU A 147 9.69 3.68 7.12
N THR A 148 9.33 4.85 7.65
CA THR A 148 8.18 5.09 8.51
C THR A 148 6.98 5.74 7.82
N ASP A 149 7.02 6.06 6.52
CA ASP A 149 5.86 6.60 5.79
C ASP A 149 5.29 5.66 4.71
N PHE A 150 5.46 4.35 4.94
CA PHE A 150 4.40 3.42 4.52
C PHE A 150 3.40 3.36 5.66
N MET A 151 2.42 4.27 5.66
CA MET A 151 1.12 3.89 6.18
C MET A 151 0.64 2.72 5.32
N ILE A 152 0.96 1.52 5.80
CA ILE A 152 0.21 0.32 5.50
C ILE A 152 -1.23 0.71 5.81
N ILE A 153 -1.98 1.04 4.77
CA ILE A 153 -3.42 0.79 4.79
C ILE A 153 -3.46 -0.74 4.88
N GLU A 154 -3.41 -1.23 6.12
CA GLU A 154 -4.15 -2.41 6.44
C GLU A 154 -5.55 -2.00 6.03
N GLU A 155 -5.94 -2.46 4.85
CA GLU A 155 -7.28 -2.94 4.68
C GLU A 155 -7.61 -3.61 6.00
N SER A 156 -8.46 -2.97 6.79
CA SER A 156 -9.11 -3.60 7.91
C SER A 156 -9.95 -4.71 7.28
N THR A 157 -9.27 -5.79 6.90
CA THR A 157 -9.80 -7.11 6.89
C THR A 157 -10.32 -7.23 8.30
N ALA A 158 -11.62 -7.01 8.44
CA ALA A 158 -12.32 -7.37 9.64
C ALA A 158 -11.94 -8.83 9.83
N MET A 159 -10.99 -9.08 10.74
CA MET A 159 -10.77 -10.43 11.24
C MET A 159 -12.17 -10.94 11.51
N PRO A 160 -12.61 -12.09 10.97
CA PRO A 160 -13.93 -12.59 11.30
C PRO A 160 -13.96 -12.62 12.82
N THR A 161 -14.89 -11.87 13.43
CA THR A 161 -15.07 -11.80 14.87
C THR A 161 -15.30 -13.22 15.37
N THR A 162 -14.20 -13.90 15.67
CA THR A 162 -14.11 -15.29 16.13
C THR A 162 -13.66 -15.31 17.58
N ALA A 163 -13.85 -14.19 18.28
CA ALA A 163 -14.10 -14.21 19.71
C ALA A 163 -15.47 -14.86 19.92
N SER A 164 -15.48 -16.20 19.94
CA SER A 164 -16.62 -16.98 20.41
C SER A 164 -17.07 -16.42 21.78
N PRO A 165 -18.38 -16.35 22.07
CA PRO A 165 -18.89 -15.83 23.36
C PRO A 165 -18.56 -16.74 24.55
N LEU A 166 -17.62 -17.69 24.42
CA LEU A 166 -17.13 -18.55 25.50
C LEU A 166 -16.57 -17.75 26.67
N PHE A 167 -16.03 -16.55 26.43
CA PHE A 167 -15.62 -15.65 27.51
C PHE A 167 -16.80 -15.23 28.41
N LEU A 168 -17.99 -15.04 27.84
CA LEU A 168 -19.21 -14.71 28.60
C LEU A 168 -19.71 -15.91 29.41
N VAL A 169 -19.61 -17.13 28.86
CA VAL A 169 -19.95 -18.36 29.58
C VAL A 169 -18.97 -18.62 30.73
N GLY A 170 -17.68 -18.38 30.51
CA GLY A 170 -16.65 -18.47 31.55
C GLY A 170 -16.88 -17.48 32.69
N LEU A 171 -17.27 -16.24 32.37
CA LEU A 171 -17.57 -15.21 33.38
C LEU A 171 -18.80 -15.60 34.22
N ALA A 172 -19.88 -16.06 33.57
CA ALA A 172 -21.07 -16.53 34.27
C ALA A 172 -20.77 -17.72 35.20
N GLY A 173 -20.01 -18.71 34.72
CA GLY A 173 -19.58 -19.86 35.53
C GLY A 173 -18.71 -19.46 36.72
N GLY A 174 -17.76 -18.54 36.52
CA GLY A 174 -16.90 -17.99 37.58
C GLY A 174 -17.70 -17.27 38.68
N ALA A 175 -18.72 -16.50 38.30
CA ALA A 175 -19.59 -15.81 39.26
C ALA A 175 -20.36 -16.78 40.16
N PHE A 176 -20.89 -17.88 39.59
CA PHE A 176 -21.59 -18.90 40.38
C PHE A 176 -20.64 -19.66 41.33
N LEU A 177 -19.41 -19.96 40.92
CA LEU A 177 -18.42 -20.59 41.79
C LEU A 177 -17.99 -19.66 42.94
N ALA A 178 -17.79 -18.37 42.67
CA ALA A 178 -17.46 -17.40 43.70
C ALA A 178 -18.60 -17.25 44.72
N LEU A 179 -19.85 -17.17 44.26
CA LEU A 179 -21.02 -17.09 45.14
C LEU A 179 -21.17 -18.37 45.99
N GLY A 180 -20.99 -19.55 45.38
CA GLY A 180 -21.03 -20.82 46.09
C GLY A 180 -19.94 -20.95 47.16
N GLY A 181 -18.72 -20.50 46.86
CA GLY A 181 -17.63 -20.44 47.84
C GLY A 181 -17.94 -19.51 49.01
N LEU A 182 -18.53 -18.34 48.73
CA LEU A 182 -18.91 -17.37 49.76
C LEU A 182 -20.02 -17.91 50.67
N LEU A 183 -21.07 -18.51 50.11
CA LEU A 183 -22.15 -19.12 50.89
C LEU A 183 -21.66 -20.31 51.73
N SER A 184 -20.73 -21.12 51.20
CA SER A 184 -20.14 -22.25 51.91
C SER A 184 -19.29 -21.80 53.11
N THR A 185 -18.51 -20.73 52.96
CA THR A 185 -17.71 -20.17 54.07
C THR A 185 -18.59 -19.51 55.13
N ILE A 186 -19.66 -18.80 54.75
CA ILE A 186 -20.64 -18.25 55.69
C ILE A 186 -21.33 -19.39 56.46
N ARG A 187 -21.75 -20.47 55.78
CA ARG A 187 -22.37 -21.62 56.44
C ARG A 187 -21.43 -22.30 57.43
N ARG A 188 -20.14 -22.44 57.10
CA ARG A 188 -19.14 -23.02 58.03
C ARG A 188 -18.84 -22.13 59.24
N ARG A 189 -19.13 -20.82 59.18
CA ARG A 189 -18.94 -19.90 60.31
C ARG A 189 -20.18 -19.80 61.21
N LEU A 190 -21.35 -20.18 60.71
CA LEU A 190 -22.63 -20.14 61.43
C LEU A 190 -23.05 -21.51 62.00
N SER A 191 -22.34 -22.58 61.65
CA SER A 191 -22.43 -23.90 62.28
C SER A 191 -21.27 -24.10 63.24
#